data_AF-A0A355B8S9-F1
#
_entry.id   AF-A0A355B8S9-F1
#
_cell.length_a   1.000
_cell.length_b   1.000
_cell.length_c   1.000
_cell.angle_alpha   90.00
_cell.angle_beta   90.00
_cell.angle_gamma   90.00
#
_symmetry.space_group_name_H-M   'P 1'
#
loop_
_entity.id
_entity.type
_entity.pdbx_description
1 polymer ?
#
loop_
_entity_poly.entity_id
_entity_poly.type
_entity_poly.pdbx_seq_one_letter_code
_entity_poly.pdbx_strand_id
1 'polypeptide(L)' 'MTFFITNIISIINAQFVGKNKNASIDSVSIDSRSLQNSKSTLFFAIKGQNHDAHLYLEDLIKKGVCYFVVA' A
#
# COMPACT_ATOMS: atom_id res chain seq x y z
N MET A 1 1.75 15.86 -1.29
CA MET A 1 2.69 15.67 -2.41
C MET A 1 2.31 14.34 -3.05
N THR A 2 1.90 14.34 -4.31
CA THR A 2 1.36 13.14 -4.97
C THR A 2 2.44 12.47 -5.80
N PHE A 3 2.55 11.15 -5.72
CA PHE A 3 3.53 10.35 -6.45
C PHE A 3 2.84 9.32 -7.34
N PHE A 4 3.43 8.99 -8.48
CA PHE A 4 2.94 7.86 -9.28
C PHE A 4 3.51 6.54 -8.78
N ILE A 5 2.69 5.50 -8.79
CA ILE A 5 3.11 4.17 -8.34
C ILE A 5 4.28 3.62 -9.18
N THR A 6 4.35 3.97 -10.47
CA THR A 6 5.49 3.67 -11.36
C THR A 6 6.83 4.14 -10.81
N ASN A 7 6.86 5.34 -10.22
CA ASN A 7 8.08 5.90 -9.65
C ASN A 7 8.48 5.11 -8.40
N ILE A 8 7.51 4.78 -7.56
CA ILE A 8 7.74 4.00 -6.34
C ILE A 8 8.29 2.61 -6.70
N ILE A 9 7.64 1.91 -7.65
CA ILE A 9 8.08 0.60 -8.15
C ILE A 9 9.55 0.63 -8.58
N SER A 10 9.97 1.66 -9.31
CA SER A 10 11.35 1.80 -9.77
C SER A 10 12.34 2.06 -8.63
N ILE A 11 11.93 2.77 -7.58
CA ILE A 11 12.78 3.10 -6.43
C ILE A 11 13.00 1.87 -5.54
N ILE A 12 11.94 1.11 -5.28
CA ILE A 12 12.00 -0.09 -4.42
C ILE A 12 12.34 -1.37 -5.21
N ASN A 13 12.54 -1.24 -6.53
CA ASN A 13 12.79 -2.34 -7.46
C ASN A 13 11.77 -3.50 -7.31
N ALA A 14 10.49 -3.15 -7.17
CA ALA A 14 9.42 -4.12 -6.94
C ALA A 14 8.81 -4.65 -8.25
N GLN A 15 8.13 -5.79 -8.16
CA GLN A 15 7.27 -6.27 -9.22
C GLN A 15 5.84 -5.79 -8.98
N PHE A 16 5.27 -5.09 -9.98
CA PHE A 16 3.86 -4.70 -9.93
C PHE A 16 2.95 -5.81 -10.42
N VAL A 17 1.91 -6.11 -9.63
CA VAL A 17 0.86 -7.07 -9.96
C VAL A 17 -0.48 -6.34 -9.96
N GLY A 18 -1.19 -6.34 -11.09
CA GLY A 18 -2.48 -5.69 -11.23
C GLY A 18 -2.72 -5.08 -12.61
N LYS A 19 -3.86 -4.41 -12.79
CA LYS A 19 -4.24 -3.79 -14.08
C LYS A 19 -3.83 -2.33 -14.20
N ASN A 20 -3.76 -1.58 -13.11
CA ASN A 20 -3.59 -0.12 -13.15
C ASN A 20 -2.23 0.33 -12.58
N LYS A 21 -1.24 0.49 -13.46
CA LYS A 21 0.08 1.04 -13.12
C LYS A 21 0.10 2.58 -13.06
N ASN A 22 -0.95 3.27 -13.49
CA ASN A 22 -0.95 4.73 -13.60
C ASN A 22 -1.67 5.40 -12.42
N ALA A 23 -1.47 4.85 -11.23
CA ALA A 23 -2.11 5.31 -10.02
C ALA A 23 -1.34 6.45 -9.35
N SER A 24 -2.07 7.47 -8.90
CA SER A 24 -1.58 8.53 -8.02
C SER A 24 -1.72 8.11 -6.55
N ILE A 25 -0.62 8.20 -5.81
CA ILE A 25 -0.53 7.94 -4.38
C ILE A 25 -0.34 9.26 -3.66
N ASP A 26 -1.24 9.56 -2.73
CA ASP A 26 -1.24 10.80 -1.94
C ASP A 26 -0.68 10.58 -0.53
N SER A 27 -0.80 9.34 -0.02
CA SER A 27 -0.31 8.98 1.31
C SER A 27 0.31 7.58 1.32
N VAL A 28 1.30 7.40 2.19
CA VAL A 28 1.94 6.11 2.46
C VAL A 28 1.65 5.74 3.90
N SER A 29 1.28 4.49 4.15
CA SER A 29 0.95 4.00 5.49
C SER A 29 1.52 2.62 5.75
N ILE A 30 1.92 2.36 7.00
CA ILE A 30 2.27 1.03 7.52
C ILE A 30 1.32 0.62 8.66
N ASP A 31 0.43 1.51 9.09
CA ASP A 31 -0.49 1.29 10.21
C ASP A 31 -1.91 1.08 9.67
N SER A 32 -2.43 -0.14 9.88
CA SER A 32 -3.75 -0.56 9.38
C SER A 32 -4.93 0.11 10.09
N ARG A 33 -4.66 0.74 11.24
CA ARG A 33 -5.63 1.43 12.10
C ARG A 33 -5.74 2.92 11.77
N SER A 34 -4.84 3.46 10.95
CA SER A 34 -4.90 4.87 10.54
C SER A 34 -6.22 5.22 9.86
N LEU A 35 -6.83 6.33 10.28
CA LEU A 35 -8.03 6.92 9.66
C LEU A 35 -7.74 7.54 8.28
N GLN A 36 -6.46 7.74 7.95
CA GLN A 36 -6.03 8.30 6.67
C GLN A 36 -5.95 7.26 5.53
N ASN A 37 -6.22 5.99 5.84
CA ASN A 37 -6.22 4.91 4.86
C ASN A 37 -7.37 5.11 3.87
N SER A 38 -7.03 5.34 2.60
CA SER A 38 -7.96 5.68 1.53
C SER A 38 -7.54 5.03 0.20
N LYS A 39 -8.30 5.29 -0.88
CA LYS A 39 -8.01 4.77 -2.22
C LYS A 39 -6.66 5.20 -2.78
N SER A 40 -6.18 6.38 -2.39
CA SER A 40 -4.88 6.93 -2.81
C SER A 40 -3.76 6.58 -1.83
N THR A 41 -4.01 5.67 -0.87
CA THR A 41 -2.99 5.24 0.09
C THR A 41 -2.24 4.03 -0.45
N LEU A 42 -0.92 4.10 -0.39
CA LEU A 42 -0.04 2.94 -0.56
C LEU A 42 0.27 2.34 0.81
N PHE A 43 -0.26 1.15 1.06
CA PHE A 43 -0.04 0.45 2.32
C PHE A 43 1.13 -0.52 2.21
N PHE A 44 2.10 -0.43 3.12
CA PHE A 44 3.22 -1.36 3.22
C PHE A 44 2.90 -2.43 4.28
N ALA A 45 2.63 -3.64 3.82
CA ALA A 45 2.41 -4.79 4.68
C ALA A 45 3.76 -5.35 5.14
N ILE A 46 4.25 -4.84 6.27
CA ILE A 46 5.51 -5.29 6.86
C ILE A 46 5.24 -6.44 7.83
N LYS A 47 6.04 -7.51 7.71
CA LYS A 47 6.07 -8.60 8.68
C LYS A 47 7.22 -8.40 9.66
N GLY A 48 6.88 -8.14 10.92
CA GLY A 48 7.81 -8.15 12.04
C GLY A 48 7.81 -9.50 12.77
N GLN A 49 8.68 -9.63 13.77
CA GLN A 49 8.78 -10.86 14.57
C GLN A 49 7.50 -11.19 15.35
N ASN A 50 6.79 -10.16 15.81
CA ASN A 50 5.60 -10.29 16.66
C ASN A 50 4.30 -9.81 15.99
N HIS A 51 4.38 -9.20 14.80
CA HIS A 51 3.23 -8.61 14.11
C HIS A 51 3.33 -8.86 12.62
N ASP A 52 2.24 -9.31 12.02
CA ASP A 52 2.13 -9.53 10.59
C ASP A 52 1.05 -8.63 9.99
N ALA A 53 1.48 -7.57 9.28
CA ALA A 53 0.55 -6.61 8.69
C ALA A 53 -0.30 -7.21 7.55
N HIS A 54 0.10 -8.37 7.00
CA HIS A 54 -0.66 -9.07 5.96
C HIS A 54 -2.03 -9.53 6.46
N LEU A 55 -2.17 -9.76 7.77
CA LEU A 55 -3.43 -10.14 8.39
C LEU A 55 -4.52 -9.06 8.26
N TYR A 56 -4.14 -7.80 8.01
CA TYR A 56 -5.07 -6.67 7.93
C TYR A 56 -5.41 -6.25 6.50
N LEU A 57 -4.90 -6.97 5.48
CA LEU A 57 -5.12 -6.62 4.07
C LEU A 57 -6.61 -6.59 3.73
N GLU A 58 -7.37 -7.58 4.18
CA GLU A 58 -8.81 -7.68 3.87
C GLU A 58 -9.60 -6.49 4.45
N ASP A 59 -9.29 -6.10 5.69
CA ASP A 59 -9.92 -4.94 6.33
C ASP A 59 -9.53 -3.63 5.64
N LEU A 60 -8.29 -3.51 5.19
CA LEU A 60 -7.82 -2.33 4.46
C LEU A 60 -8.50 -2.22 3.08
N ILE A 61 -8.70 -3.34 2.39
CA ILE A 61 -9.47 -3.38 1.14
C ILE A 61 -10.91 -2.92 1.41
N LYS A 62 -11.55 -3.38 2.50
CA LYS A 62 -12.90 -2.93 2.90
C LYS A 62 -12.94 -1.44 3.24
N LYS A 63 -11.87 -0.89 3.80
CA LYS A 63 -11.69 0.57 4.04
C LYS A 63 -11.41 1.36 2.76
N GLY A 64 -11.25 0.68 1.63
CA GLY A 64 -11.05 1.29 0.31
C GLY A 64 -9.59 1.48 -0.08
N VAL A 65 -8.62 0.91 0.64
CA VAL A 65 -7.22 0.89 0.20
C VAL A 65 -7.09 -0.02 -1.01
N CYS A 66 -6.47 0.48 -2.08
CA CYS A 66 -6.35 -0.25 -3.35
C CYS A 66 -4.92 -0.70 -3.67
N TYR A 67 -3.90 -0.11 -3.04
CA TYR A 67 -2.51 -0.35 -3.37
C TYR A 67 -1.74 -0.86 -2.16
N PHE A 68 -1.09 -2.00 -2.33
CA PHE A 68 -0.37 -2.70 -1.28
C PHE A 68 1.02 -3.08 -1.76
N VAL A 69 2.00 -2.92 -0.88
CA VAL A 69 3.35 -3.47 -1.02
C VAL A 69 3.45 -4.62 -0.02
N VAL A 70 3.75 -5.81 -0.52
CA VAL A 70 3.88 -7.05 0.26
C VAL A 70 5.29 -7.61 0.07
N ALA A 71 5.87 -8.22 1.11
CA ALA A 71 7.23 -8.78 1.12
C ALA A 71 7.27 -10.16 1.78
#